data_AF-A0A2M8ELH3-F1
#
_entry.id   AF-A0A2M8ELH3-F1
#
_cell.length_a   1.000
_cell.length_b   1.000
_cell.length_c   1.000
_cell.angle_alpha   90.00
_cell.angle_beta   90.00
_cell.angle_gamma   90.00
#
_symmetry.space_group_name_H-M   'P 1'
#
loop_
_entity.id
_entity.type
_entity.pdbx_description
1 polymer ?
#
loop_
_entity_poly.entity_id
_entity_poly.type
_entity_poly.pdbx_seq_one_letter_code
_entity_poly.pdbx_strand_id
1 'polypeptide(L)'
;MKMLDRVVFCLCILGVLISTYLLQSKLFGSEILCGVSSCGIVNNSNYSEILGIPVSAFGLLFYTGMAVLVVLKYRRLFFLGSIVGVLFSAYLTYLEAFVLHAWCQWCIMSAWIAFSLFVVGARVVRTK
;
A
#
# COMPACT_ATOMS: atom_id res chain seq x y z
N MET A 1 -15.59 11.38 14.34
CA MET A 1 -15.08 10.18 13.64
C MET A 1 -15.68 8.96 14.33
N LYS A 2 -16.36 8.07 13.60
CA LYS A 2 -16.83 6.79 14.16
C LYS A 2 -15.61 5.90 14.44
N MET A 3 -15.77 4.83 15.23
CA MET A 3 -14.68 3.90 15.55
C MET A 3 -14.00 3.35 14.28
N LEU A 4 -14.78 3.04 13.23
CA LEU A 4 -14.25 2.58 11.94
C LEU A 4 -13.35 3.63 11.25
N ASP A 5 -13.71 4.91 11.29
CA ASP A 5 -12.92 5.97 10.63
C ASP A 5 -11.53 6.10 11.29
N ARG A 6 -11.45 5.90 12.62
CA ARG A 6 -10.17 5.91 13.35
C ARG A 6 -9.28 4.73 12.95
N VAL A 7 -9.86 3.55 12.78
CA VAL A 7 -9.13 2.35 12.33
C VAL A 7 -8.56 2.56 10.94
N VAL A 8 -9.38 3.05 10.00
CA VAL A 8 -8.93 3.38 8.64
C VAL A 8 -7.78 4.39 8.67
N PHE A 9 -7.90 5.44 9.49
CA PHE A 9 -6.86 6.46 9.61
C PHE A 9 -5.53 5.88 10.11
N CYS A 10 -5.57 5.02 11.13
CA CYS A 10 -4.37 4.34 11.64
C CYS A 10 -3.72 3.44 10.57
N LEU A 11 -4.53 2.69 9.82
CA LEU A 11 -4.06 1.85 8.70
C LEU A 11 -3.39 2.69 7.60
N CYS A 12 -3.96 3.84 7.27
CA CYS A 12 -3.37 4.75 6.28
C CYS A 12 -2.02 5.29 6.76
N ILE A 13 -1.88 5.66 8.03
CA ILE A 13 -0.60 6.10 8.61
C ILE A 13 0.45 5.00 8.48
N LEU A 14 0.11 3.76 8.82
CA LEU A 14 1.02 2.62 8.66
C LEU A 14 1.45 2.43 7.20
N GLY A 15 0.50 2.54 6.25
CA GLY A 15 0.79 2.46 4.82
C GLY A 15 1.71 3.58 4.33
N VAL A 16 1.52 4.81 4.82
CA VAL A 16 2.41 5.95 4.54
C VAL A 16 3.82 5.66 5.06
N LEU A 17 3.96 5.22 6.31
CA LEU A 17 5.27 4.92 6.91
C LEU A 17 6.03 3.85 6.11
N ILE A 18 5.37 2.77 5.72
CA ILE A 18 5.98 1.72 4.88
C ILE A 18 6.40 2.29 3.53
N SER A 19 5.54 3.07 2.88
CA SER A 19 5.80 3.65 1.56
C SER A 19 6.95 4.67 1.60
N THR A 20 7.00 5.51 2.63
CA THR A 20 8.09 6.47 2.84
C THR A 20 9.41 5.74 3.11
N TYR A 21 9.40 4.70 3.93
CA TYR A 21 10.58 3.89 4.21
C TYR A 21 11.14 3.25 2.92
N LEU A 22 10.28 2.63 2.11
CA LEU A 22 10.70 2.04 0.83
C LEU A 22 11.20 3.10 -0.15
N LEU A 23 10.52 4.24 -0.24
CA LEU A 23 10.92 5.35 -1.12
C LEU A 23 12.30 5.89 -0.71
N GLN A 24 12.51 6.13 0.59
CA GLN A 24 13.80 6.55 1.11
C GLN A 24 14.87 5.50 0.82
N SER A 25 14.58 4.22 1.08
CA SER A 25 15.55 3.15 0.81
C SER A 25 16.00 3.10 -0.65
N LYS A 26 15.07 3.35 -1.58
CA LYS A 26 15.32 3.39 -3.01
C LYS A 26 16.14 4.61 -3.44
N LEU A 27 15.84 5.79 -2.89
CA LEU A 27 16.55 7.03 -3.21
C LEU A 27 17.99 7.06 -2.67
N PHE A 28 18.21 6.50 -1.48
CA PHE A 28 19.52 6.52 -0.83
C PHE A 28 20.33 5.24 -1.07
N GLY A 29 19.78 4.24 -1.78
CA GLY A 29 20.44 2.96 -2.01
C GLY A 29 20.79 2.21 -0.72
N SER A 30 20.03 2.42 0.36
CA SER A 30 20.30 1.81 1.66
C SER A 30 19.78 0.38 1.72
N GLU A 31 20.44 -0.45 2.53
CA GLU A 31 19.99 -1.83 2.74
C GLU A 31 18.61 -1.85 3.40
N ILE A 32 17.71 -2.65 2.81
CA ILE A 32 16.35 -2.80 3.32
C ILE A 32 16.39 -3.86 4.42
N LEU A 33 15.96 -3.49 5.63
CA LEU A 33 15.75 -4.44 6.72
C LEU A 33 14.70 -5.48 6.28
N CYS A 34 15.14 -6.71 6.01
CA CYS A 34 14.25 -7.80 5.64
C CYS A 34 14.66 -9.13 6.26
N GLY A 35 13.70 -9.77 6.94
CA GLY A 35 13.89 -11.08 7.57
C GLY A 35 13.85 -12.28 6.61
N VAL A 36 13.26 -12.12 5.42
CA VAL A 36 13.11 -13.18 4.40
C VAL A 36 14.00 -12.99 3.16
N SER A 37 15.04 -12.16 3.26
CA SER A 37 16.21 -12.09 2.36
C SER A 37 16.04 -11.77 0.86
N SER A 38 15.02 -11.03 0.40
CA SER A 38 14.98 -10.60 -1.03
C SER A 38 14.29 -9.26 -1.34
N CYS A 39 14.02 -8.43 -0.34
CA CYS A 39 13.34 -7.15 -0.55
C CYS A 39 14.13 -6.17 -1.43
N GLY A 40 15.47 -6.23 -1.37
CA GLY A 40 16.35 -5.43 -2.23
C GLY A 40 16.18 -5.77 -3.71
N ILE A 41 15.99 -7.05 -4.05
CA ILE A 41 15.75 -7.51 -5.43
C ILE A 41 14.42 -6.96 -5.93
N VAL A 42 13.37 -7.05 -5.12
CA VAL A 42 12.04 -6.53 -5.48
C VAL A 42 12.13 -5.01 -5.70
N ASN A 43 12.67 -4.25 -4.73
CA ASN A 43 12.70 -2.79 -4.78
C ASN A 43 13.56 -2.21 -5.91
N ASN A 44 14.64 -2.91 -6.29
CA ASN A 44 15.52 -2.51 -7.40
C ASN A 44 15.12 -3.09 -8.77
N SER A 45 14.08 -3.91 -8.83
CA SER A 45 13.61 -4.44 -10.11
C SER A 45 12.95 -3.38 -10.98
N ASN A 46 12.94 -3.62 -12.30
CA ASN A 46 12.20 -2.78 -13.26
C ASN A 46 10.70 -2.68 -12.94
N TYR A 47 10.12 -3.66 -12.24
CA TYR A 47 8.72 -3.63 -11.83
C TYR A 47 8.43 -2.68 -10.66
N SER A 48 9.47 -2.27 -9.93
CA SER A 48 9.38 -1.30 -8.85
C SER A 48 9.43 0.14 -9.32
N GLU A 49 9.39 0.37 -10.64
CA GLU A 49 9.22 1.68 -11.27
C GLU A 49 8.16 1.60 -12.36
N ILE A 50 7.22 2.54 -12.31
CA ILE A 50 6.21 2.69 -13.36
C ILE A 50 6.48 4.05 -13.98
N LEU A 51 6.86 4.07 -15.27
CA LEU A 51 7.22 5.29 -16.01
C LEU A 51 8.38 6.06 -15.35
N GLY A 52 9.34 5.34 -14.74
CA GLY A 52 10.49 5.93 -14.01
C GLY A 52 10.14 6.47 -12.62
N ILE A 53 8.89 6.32 -12.17
CA ILE A 53 8.47 6.71 -10.82
C ILE A 53 8.40 5.46 -9.94
N PRO A 54 9.05 5.45 -8.77
CA PRO A 54 9.04 4.28 -7.91
C PRO A 54 7.64 3.97 -7.40
N VAL A 55 7.28 2.69 -7.37
CA VAL A 55 5.97 2.22 -6.90
C VAL A 55 5.67 2.66 -5.46
N SER A 56 6.71 2.83 -4.64
CA SER A 56 6.60 3.39 -3.28
C SER A 56 6.07 4.83 -3.23
N ALA A 57 6.35 5.65 -4.25
CA ALA A 57 5.76 6.99 -4.36
C ALA A 57 4.24 6.93 -4.67
N PHE A 58 3.82 5.98 -5.52
CA PHE A 58 2.40 5.74 -5.76
C PHE A 58 1.69 5.22 -4.50
N GLY A 59 2.34 4.33 -3.74
CA GLY A 59 1.84 3.87 -2.45
C GLY A 59 1.64 5.03 -1.46
N LEU A 60 2.61 5.93 -1.37
CA LEU A 60 2.51 7.13 -0.52
C LEU A 60 1.31 8.01 -0.91
N LEU A 61 1.17 8.31 -2.21
CA LEU A 61 0.05 9.10 -2.74
C LEU A 61 -1.29 8.41 -2.47
N PHE A 62 -1.35 7.09 -2.64
CA PHE A 62 -2.55 6.30 -2.37
C PHE A 62 -2.98 6.38 -0.90
N TYR A 63 -2.08 6.08 0.05
CA TYR A 63 -2.43 6.06 1.48
C TYR A 63 -2.74 7.46 2.02
N THR A 64 -2.01 8.49 1.57
CA THR A 64 -2.32 9.88 1.92
C THR A 64 -3.67 10.31 1.36
N GLY A 65 -3.96 10.02 0.09
CA GLY A 65 -5.26 10.26 -0.53
C GLY A 65 -6.40 9.57 0.21
N MET A 66 -6.20 8.32 0.63
CA MET A 66 -7.18 7.57 1.42
C MET A 66 -7.44 8.18 2.78
N ALA A 67 -6.40 8.63 3.50
CA ALA A 67 -6.56 9.33 4.76
C ALA A 67 -7.40 10.60 4.60
N VAL A 68 -7.13 11.39 3.56
CA VAL A 68 -7.90 12.61 3.24
C VAL A 68 -9.35 12.29 2.91
N LEU A 69 -9.60 11.29 2.06
CA LEU A 69 -10.95 10.88 1.67
C LEU A 69 -11.80 10.44 2.87
N VAL A 70 -11.20 9.76 3.86
CA VAL A 70 -11.90 9.36 5.08
C VAL A 70 -12.25 10.56 5.96
N VAL A 71 -11.35 11.54 6.08
CA VAL A 71 -11.57 12.77 6.86
C VAL A 71 -12.65 13.64 6.23
N LEU A 72 -12.62 13.80 4.90
CA LEU A 72 -13.60 14.55 4.12
C LEU A 72 -14.94 13.78 3.94
N LYS A 73 -15.03 12.55 4.43
CA LYS A 73 -16.22 11.68 4.39
C LYS A 73 -16.71 11.35 2.96
N TYR A 74 -15.82 11.35 1.96
CA TYR A 74 -16.13 10.93 0.58
C TYR A 74 -16.19 9.39 0.45
N ARG A 75 -17.21 8.77 1.05
CA ARG A 75 -17.32 7.30 1.18
C ARG A 75 -17.31 6.53 -0.15
N ARG A 76 -17.91 7.07 -1.21
CA ARG A 76 -17.95 6.43 -2.54
C ARG A 76 -16.54 6.36 -3.17
N LEU A 77 -15.81 7.47 -3.16
CA LEU A 77 -14.44 7.51 -3.69
C LEU A 77 -13.49 6.65 -2.86
N PHE A 78 -13.63 6.66 -1.53
CA PHE A 78 -12.84 5.78 -0.66
C PHE A 78 -13.03 4.30 -1.00
N PHE A 79 -14.27 3.87 -1.26
CA PHE A 79 -14.55 2.49 -1.64
C PHE A 79 -13.97 2.13 -3.02
N LEU A 80 -14.15 3.01 -4.01
CA LEU A 80 -13.55 2.85 -5.34
C LEU A 80 -12.02 2.76 -5.27
N GLY A 81 -11.38 3.66 -4.52
CA GLY A 81 -9.94 3.60 -4.31
C GLY A 81 -9.52 2.31 -3.61
N SER A 82 -10.32 1.77 -2.68
CA SER A 82 -9.95 0.56 -1.94
C SER A 82 -9.95 -0.66 -2.86
N ILE A 83 -10.89 -0.72 -3.81
CA ILE A 83 -10.89 -1.73 -4.88
C ILE A 83 -9.62 -1.61 -5.72
N VAL A 84 -9.28 -0.39 -6.16
CA VAL A 84 -8.06 -0.15 -6.95
C VAL A 84 -6.81 -0.57 -6.17
N GLY A 85 -6.72 -0.23 -4.89
CA GLY A 85 -5.60 -0.60 -4.02
C GLY A 85 -5.44 -2.11 -3.85
N VAL A 86 -6.53 -2.84 -3.67
CA VAL A 86 -6.50 -4.32 -3.59
C VAL A 86 -6.09 -4.93 -4.92
N LEU A 87 -6.64 -4.47 -6.04
CA LEU A 87 -6.28 -4.95 -7.38
C LEU A 87 -4.80 -4.70 -7.68
N PHE A 88 -4.30 -3.50 -7.38
CA PHE A 88 -2.90 -3.15 -7.57
C PHE A 88 -1.97 -3.99 -6.68
N SER A 89 -2.37 -4.22 -5.42
CA SER A 89 -1.62 -5.08 -4.51
C SER A 89 -1.61 -6.55 -4.96
N ALA A 90 -2.73 -7.07 -5.46
CA ALA A 90 -2.78 -8.41 -6.04
C ALA A 90 -1.86 -8.55 -7.26
N TYR A 91 -1.80 -7.51 -8.10
CA TYR A 91 -0.89 -7.46 -9.24
C TYR A 91 0.59 -7.50 -8.81
N LEU A 92 0.99 -6.72 -7.80
CA LEU A 92 2.35 -6.77 -7.27
C LEU A 92 2.68 -8.15 -6.67
N THR A 93 1.74 -8.72 -5.91
CA THR A 93 1.92 -10.06 -5.33
C THR A 93 2.11 -11.12 -6.41
N TYR A 94 1.39 -11.01 -7.53
CA TYR A 94 1.57 -11.87 -8.69
C TYR A 94 2.97 -11.73 -9.29
N LEU A 95 3.48 -10.51 -9.45
CA LEU A 95 4.85 -10.29 -9.93
C LEU A 95 5.90 -10.89 -8.98
N GLU A 96 5.73 -10.71 -7.67
CA GLU A 96 6.63 -11.27 -6.65
C GLU A 96 6.71 -12.81 -6.72
N ALA A 97 5.55 -13.47 -6.84
CA ALA A 97 5.45 -14.92 -6.83
C ALA A 97 5.87 -15.59 -8.15
N PHE A 98 5.49 -15.03 -9.30
CA PHE A 98 5.65 -15.68 -10.61
C PHE A 98 6.80 -15.14 -11.46
N VAL A 99 7.21 -13.88 -11.26
CA VAL A 99 8.22 -13.23 -12.11
C VAL A 99 9.55 -13.11 -11.39
N LEU A 100 9.53 -12.53 -10.19
CA LEU A 100 10.75 -12.29 -9.42
C LEU A 100 11.16 -13.50 -8.57
N HIS A 101 10.22 -14.39 -8.25
CA HIS A 101 10.40 -15.47 -7.28
C HIS A 101 11.04 -14.99 -5.96
N ALA A 102 10.73 -13.76 -5.56
CA ALA A 102 11.32 -13.06 -4.44
C ALA A 102 10.22 -12.47 -3.56
N TRP A 103 10.30 -12.72 -2.25
CA TRP A 103 9.28 -12.29 -1.30
C TRP A 103 9.72 -11.02 -0.59
N CYS A 104 8.92 -9.97 -0.70
CA CYS A 104 9.15 -8.72 0.01
C CYS A 104 8.18 -8.60 1.21
N GLN A 105 8.71 -8.67 2.43
CA GLN A 105 7.90 -8.56 3.64
C GLN A 105 7.12 -7.25 3.70
N TRP A 106 7.74 -6.14 3.28
CA TRP A 106 7.10 -4.82 3.28
C TRP A 106 5.94 -4.72 2.28
N CYS A 107 6.09 -5.31 1.09
CA CYS A 107 5.01 -5.37 0.10
C CYS A 107 3.85 -6.23 0.61
N ILE A 108 4.13 -7.38 1.24
CA ILE A 108 3.11 -8.22 1.88
C ILE A 108 2.39 -7.45 2.98
N MET A 109 3.12 -6.74 3.86
CA MET A 109 2.48 -5.89 4.88
C MET A 109 1.56 -4.84 4.24
N SER A 110 1.99 -4.20 3.15
CA SER A 110 1.16 -3.25 2.42
C SER A 110 -0.08 -3.90 1.80
N ALA A 111 0.03 -5.16 1.33
CA ALA A 111 -1.09 -5.92 0.80
C ALA A 111 -2.15 -6.21 1.87
N TRP A 112 -1.70 -6.60 3.06
CA TRP A 112 -2.57 -6.78 4.22
C TRP A 112 -3.29 -5.48 4.61
N ILE A 113 -2.59 -4.34 4.58
CA ILE A 113 -3.20 -3.03 4.85
C ILE A 113 -4.26 -2.72 3.80
N ALA A 114 -3.96 -2.86 2.51
CA ALA A 114 -4.93 -2.61 1.43
C ALA A 114 -6.18 -3.51 1.55
N PHE A 115 -5.98 -4.80 1.86
CA PHE A 115 -7.08 -5.74 2.09
C PHE A 115 -7.93 -5.35 3.29
N SER A 116 -7.30 -4.96 4.40
CA SER A 116 -8.02 -4.50 5.60
C SER A 116 -8.82 -3.22 5.34
N LEU A 117 -8.27 -2.28 4.55
CA LEU A 117 -8.97 -1.06 4.12
C LEU A 117 -10.21 -1.39 3.30
N PHE A 118 -10.12 -2.37 2.38
CA PHE A 118 -11.27 -2.81 1.59
C PHE A 118 -12.38 -3.43 2.47
N VAL A 119 -12.01 -4.33 3.40
CA VAL A 119 -12.98 -4.97 4.32
C VAL A 119 -13.69 -3.93 5.19
N VAL A 120 -12.94 -2.98 5.75
CA VAL A 120 -13.52 -1.90 6.58
C VAL A 120 -14.31 -0.93 5.71
N GLY A 121 -13.82 -0.58 4.51
CA GLY A 121 -14.50 0.28 3.54
C GLY A 121 -15.86 -0.25 3.11
N ALA A 122 -15.99 -1.55 2.88
CA ALA A 122 -17.26 -2.20 2.59
C ALA A 122 -18.29 -2.01 3.73
N ARG A 123 -17.83 -2.04 4.99
CA ARG A 123 -18.69 -1.79 6.17
C ARG A 123 -19.04 -0.31 6.34
N VAL A 124 -18.13 0.59 5.97
CA VAL A 124 -18.36 2.05 5.96
C VAL A 124 -19.42 2.44 4.93
N VAL A 125 -19.44 1.81 3.75
CA VAL A 125 -20.48 2.06 2.74
C VAL A 125 -21.85 1.51 3.17
N ARG A 126 -21.89 0.31 3.78
CA ARG A 126 -23.14 -0.33 4.24
C ARG A 126 -23.82 0.34 5.44
N THR A 127 -23.10 1.12 6.25
CA THR A 127 -23.65 1.77 7.47
C THR A 127 -24.29 3.13 7.19
N LYS A 128 -24.89 3.30 6.01
CA LYS A 128 -25.67 4.49 5.65
C LYS A 128 -27.09 4.10 5.34
#